data_AF-A0A6A2YAP7-F1
#
_entry.id   AF-A0A6A2YAP7-F1
#
_cell.length_a   1.000
_cell.length_b   1.000
_cell.length_c   1.000
_cell.angle_alpha   90.00
_cell.angle_beta   90.00
_cell.angle_gamma   90.00
#
_symmetry.space_group_name_H-M   'P 1'
#
loop_
_entity.id
_entity.type
_entity.pdbx_description
1 polymer ?
#
loop_
_entity_poly.entity_id
_entity_poly.type
_entity_poly.pdbx_seq_one_letter_code
_entity_poly.pdbx_strand_id
1 'polypeptide(L)'
;MEDTQSVVILIDSTASKIRQLQKAFAELESQRALTLNLRWKELEEHFSGLEKSLKRRFHELEDQEKEFEKKTRKAREMLQKREAGVVANEQATLVTLQEKRDAYVFAITNALEKHMKSSSQQPADINCNLDSVELSSVEKPPDSVATKNISEDVKSSFENGNFKVRSYPQLLKLCEEMDSEGLLKFISDNRKNLAALKEEIPWALKASASPTRLVLESLEGFYLSEVPHVDGKKDSNLLGLRRTCIMLMECHSFLLSNLGMVSISALISEDIKDKAKLIAEEWKPKLDSLDMDASSGNSLEAHAFLQLLLLVLLLTSMKNNFRG
;
A
#
# COMPACT_ATOMS: atom_id res chain seq x y z
N MET A 1 -64.34 -67.00 34.08
CA MET A 1 -63.54 -67.60 32.98
C MET A 1 -63.42 -66.64 31.79
N GLU A 2 -64.40 -65.77 31.54
CA GLU A 2 -64.32 -64.74 30.47
C GLU A 2 -63.23 -63.68 30.70
N ASP A 3 -63.07 -63.18 31.93
CA ASP A 3 -62.09 -62.13 32.26
C ASP A 3 -60.64 -62.55 32.01
N THR A 4 -60.31 -63.82 32.30
CA THR A 4 -58.98 -64.39 32.05
C THR A 4 -58.65 -64.47 30.56
N GLN A 5 -59.65 -64.67 29.70
CA GLN A 5 -59.45 -64.77 28.25
C GLN A 5 -59.27 -63.39 27.61
N SER A 6 -59.96 -62.36 28.14
CA SER A 6 -59.76 -60.95 27.76
C SER A 6 -58.34 -60.45 28.08
N VAL A 7 -57.80 -60.81 29.25
CA VAL A 7 -56.43 -60.44 29.65
C VAL A 7 -55.38 -61.05 28.72
N VAL A 8 -55.56 -62.30 28.29
CA VAL A 8 -54.62 -62.97 27.36
C VAL A 8 -54.60 -62.28 26.00
N ILE A 9 -55.77 -61.90 25.45
CA ILE A 9 -55.87 -61.17 24.17
C ILE A 9 -55.17 -59.81 24.24
N LEU A 10 -55.27 -59.10 25.38
CA LEU A 10 -54.57 -57.83 25.60
C LEU A 10 -53.05 -58.00 25.66
N ILE A 11 -52.56 -59.07 26.29
CA ILE A 11 -51.13 -59.39 26.34
C ILE A 11 -50.59 -59.69 24.94
N ASP A 12 -51.30 -60.50 24.14
CA ASP A 12 -50.90 -60.83 22.76
C ASP A 12 -50.93 -59.59 21.85
N SER A 13 -51.94 -58.73 22.01
CA SER A 13 -52.03 -57.43 21.32
C SER A 13 -50.86 -56.52 21.68
N THR A 14 -50.48 -56.47 22.96
CA THR A 14 -49.33 -55.68 23.44
C THR A 14 -48.02 -56.23 22.90
N ALA A 15 -47.83 -57.55 22.91
CA ALA A 15 -46.65 -58.21 22.34
C ALA A 15 -46.54 -57.96 20.82
N SER A 16 -47.66 -57.97 20.09
CA SER A 16 -47.71 -57.62 18.67
C SER A 16 -47.28 -56.18 18.42
N LYS A 17 -47.79 -55.22 19.19
CA LYS A 17 -47.39 -53.80 19.09
C LYS A 17 -45.92 -53.58 19.41
N ILE A 18 -45.37 -54.27 20.41
CA ILE A 18 -43.94 -54.20 20.74
C ILE A 18 -43.10 -54.67 19.53
N ARG A 19 -43.47 -55.78 18.89
CA ARG A 19 -42.75 -56.25 17.68
C ARG A 19 -42.85 -55.27 16.51
N GLN A 20 -44.02 -54.65 16.31
CA GLN A 20 -44.18 -53.63 15.27
C GLN A 20 -43.32 -52.39 15.54
N LEU A 21 -43.24 -51.93 16.79
CA LEU A 21 -42.39 -50.81 17.18
C LEU A 21 -40.90 -51.15 17.02
N GLN A 22 -40.47 -52.34 17.40
CA GLN A 22 -39.10 -52.81 17.19
C GLN A 22 -38.73 -52.81 15.70
N LYS A 23 -39.65 -53.27 14.84
CA LYS A 23 -39.45 -53.24 13.38
C LYS A 23 -39.35 -51.81 12.84
N ALA A 24 -40.26 -50.92 13.24
CA ALA A 24 -40.25 -49.53 12.80
C ALA A 24 -38.98 -48.78 13.27
N PHE A 25 -38.51 -49.08 14.47
CA PHE A 25 -37.28 -48.50 15.02
C PHE A 25 -36.04 -48.95 14.24
N ALA A 26 -35.93 -50.25 13.93
CA ALA A 26 -34.83 -50.77 13.11
C ALA A 26 -34.81 -50.15 11.70
N GLU A 27 -35.98 -49.91 11.10
CA GLU A 27 -36.10 -49.26 9.79
C GLU A 27 -35.70 -47.78 9.85
N LEU A 28 -36.10 -47.06 10.89
CA LEU A 28 -35.67 -45.69 11.15
C LEU A 28 -34.15 -45.58 11.37
N GLU A 29 -33.56 -46.49 12.15
CA GLU A 29 -32.11 -46.54 12.36
C GLU A 29 -31.36 -46.82 11.06
N SER A 30 -31.87 -47.73 10.23
CA SER A 30 -31.32 -48.00 8.90
C SER A 30 -31.35 -46.75 8.01
N GLN A 31 -32.50 -46.06 7.92
CA GLN A 31 -32.64 -44.84 7.13
C GLN A 31 -31.71 -43.71 7.63
N ARG A 32 -31.58 -43.55 8.95
CA ARG A 32 -30.66 -42.59 9.56
C ARG A 32 -29.21 -42.90 9.19
N ALA A 33 -28.80 -44.16 9.30
CA ALA A 33 -27.43 -44.57 8.98
C ALA A 33 -27.09 -44.35 7.50
N LEU A 34 -28.02 -44.62 6.59
CA LEU A 34 -27.85 -44.37 5.15
C LEU A 34 -27.75 -42.87 4.85
N THR A 35 -28.66 -42.07 5.41
CA THR A 35 -28.69 -40.61 5.18
C THR A 35 -27.41 -39.94 5.68
N LEU A 36 -26.96 -40.31 6.89
CA LEU A 36 -25.72 -39.77 7.46
C LEU A 36 -24.49 -40.20 6.66
N ASN A 37 -24.42 -41.46 6.21
CA ASN A 37 -23.32 -41.90 5.36
C ASN A 37 -23.26 -41.15 4.03
N LEU A 38 -24.41 -40.88 3.39
CA LEU A 38 -24.44 -40.15 2.13
C LEU A 38 -23.93 -38.71 2.34
N ARG A 39 -24.44 -38.01 3.38
CA ARG A 39 -23.98 -36.66 3.73
C ARG A 39 -22.50 -36.61 4.11
N TRP A 40 -22.00 -37.65 4.77
CA TRP A 40 -20.57 -37.75 5.09
C TRP A 40 -19.72 -37.89 3.83
N LYS A 41 -20.13 -38.73 2.88
CA LYS A 41 -19.42 -38.88 1.59
C LYS A 41 -19.40 -37.59 0.78
N GLU A 42 -20.53 -36.88 0.71
CA GLU A 42 -20.60 -35.57 0.04
C GLU A 42 -19.62 -34.57 0.67
N LEU A 43 -19.53 -34.57 2.02
CA LEU A 43 -18.62 -33.71 2.77
C LEU A 43 -17.15 -34.07 2.52
N GLU A 44 -16.82 -35.35 2.57
CA GLU A 44 -15.48 -35.88 2.30
C GLU A 44 -15.03 -35.55 0.87
N GLU A 45 -15.92 -35.72 -0.11
CA GLU A 45 -15.63 -35.39 -1.50
C GLU A 45 -15.38 -33.89 -1.67
N HIS A 46 -16.21 -33.04 -1.07
CA HIS A 46 -16.03 -31.58 -1.10
C HIS A 46 -14.70 -31.14 -0.49
N PHE A 47 -14.35 -31.63 0.70
CA PHE A 47 -13.08 -31.29 1.34
C PHE A 47 -11.87 -31.84 0.56
N SER A 48 -11.97 -33.05 0.00
CA SER A 48 -10.92 -33.61 -0.85
C SER A 48 -10.71 -32.78 -2.13
N GLY A 49 -11.79 -32.23 -2.70
CA GLY A 49 -11.76 -31.33 -3.85
C GLY A 49 -11.09 -30.00 -3.49
N LEU A 50 -11.44 -29.43 -2.35
CA LEU A 50 -10.83 -28.21 -1.83
C LEU A 50 -9.33 -28.40 -1.58
N GLU A 51 -8.94 -29.51 -0.94
CA GLU A 51 -7.53 -29.84 -0.69
C GLU A 51 -6.73 -29.96 -2.00
N LYS A 52 -7.27 -30.67 -3.00
CA LYS A 52 -6.64 -30.78 -4.33
C LYS A 52 -6.49 -29.43 -5.01
N SER A 53 -7.53 -28.58 -4.93
CA SER A 53 -7.50 -27.24 -5.51
C SER A 53 -6.47 -26.34 -4.83
N LEU A 54 -6.41 -26.39 -3.49
CA LEU A 54 -5.46 -25.61 -2.70
C LEU A 54 -4.02 -26.05 -2.98
N LYS A 55 -3.76 -27.37 -3.01
CA LYS A 55 -2.45 -27.91 -3.39
C LYS A 55 -2.05 -27.45 -4.78
N ARG A 56 -2.94 -27.50 -5.77
CA ARG A 56 -2.65 -27.02 -7.14
C ARG A 56 -2.24 -25.54 -7.15
N ARG A 57 -3.04 -24.68 -6.50
CA ARG A 57 -2.75 -23.23 -6.38
C ARG A 57 -1.42 -22.97 -5.68
N PHE A 58 -1.09 -23.74 -4.65
CA PHE A 58 0.20 -23.62 -3.95
C PHE A 58 1.38 -23.89 -4.87
N HIS A 59 1.36 -24.99 -5.62
CA HIS A 59 2.45 -25.33 -6.55
C HIS A 59 2.56 -24.31 -7.70
N GLU A 60 1.42 -23.82 -8.21
CA GLU A 60 1.41 -22.77 -9.23
C GLU A 60 2.07 -21.48 -8.74
N LEU A 61 1.81 -21.07 -7.50
CA LEU A 61 2.44 -19.90 -6.90
C LEU A 61 3.94 -20.12 -6.64
N GLU A 62 4.33 -21.32 -6.20
CA GLU A 62 5.74 -21.66 -6.00
C GLU A 62 6.53 -21.58 -7.33
N ASP A 63 5.94 -22.03 -8.44
CA ASP A 63 6.55 -21.92 -9.76
C ASP A 63 6.65 -20.47 -10.23
N GLN A 64 5.61 -19.65 -9.97
CA GLN A 64 5.64 -18.22 -10.28
C GLN A 64 6.72 -17.48 -9.48
N GLU A 65 6.87 -17.79 -8.19
CA GLU A 65 7.91 -17.22 -7.33
C GLU A 65 9.30 -17.51 -7.89
N LYS A 66 9.58 -18.77 -8.25
CA LYS A 66 10.86 -19.17 -8.88
C LYS A 66 11.11 -18.43 -10.19
N GLU A 67 10.07 -18.20 -11.00
CA GLU A 67 10.21 -17.39 -12.22
C GLU A 67 10.57 -15.93 -11.93
N PHE A 68 9.91 -15.30 -10.97
CA PHE A 68 10.18 -13.91 -10.58
C PHE A 68 11.58 -13.76 -9.99
N GLU A 69 12.02 -14.72 -9.17
CA GLU A 69 13.38 -14.73 -8.62
C GLU A 69 14.42 -14.84 -9.74
N LYS A 70 14.19 -15.74 -10.71
CA LYS A 70 15.06 -15.87 -11.90
C LYS A 70 15.10 -14.59 -12.73
N LYS A 71 13.96 -13.94 -12.97
CA LYS A 71 13.88 -12.65 -13.70
C LYS A 71 14.64 -11.56 -12.95
N THR A 72 14.45 -11.47 -11.64
CA THR A 72 15.12 -10.50 -10.76
C THR A 72 16.63 -10.70 -10.75
N ARG A 73 17.10 -11.94 -10.63
CA ARG A 73 18.53 -12.27 -10.69
C ARG A 73 19.15 -11.84 -12.01
N LYS A 74 18.50 -12.19 -13.15
CA LYS A 74 18.97 -11.77 -14.48
C LYS A 74 19.04 -10.26 -14.63
N ALA A 75 18.03 -9.53 -14.15
CA ALA A 75 18.02 -8.06 -14.20
C ALA A 75 19.17 -7.47 -13.39
N ARG A 76 19.41 -7.98 -12.17
CA ARG A 76 20.52 -7.57 -11.31
C ARG A 76 21.88 -7.83 -11.96
N GLU A 77 22.08 -9.01 -12.55
CA GLU A 77 23.32 -9.34 -13.27
C GLU A 77 23.56 -8.41 -14.48
N MET A 78 22.50 -8.05 -15.22
CA MET A 78 22.63 -7.08 -16.32
C MET A 78 23.00 -5.68 -15.83
N LEU A 79 22.41 -5.22 -14.73
CA LEU A 79 22.72 -3.93 -14.14
C LEU A 79 24.17 -3.90 -13.63
N GLN A 80 24.62 -4.94 -12.93
CA GLN A 80 26.00 -5.05 -12.44
C GLN A 80 27.02 -5.02 -13.59
N LYS A 81 26.73 -5.67 -14.73
CA LYS A 81 27.57 -5.60 -15.92
C LYS A 81 27.62 -4.20 -16.52
N ARG A 82 26.48 -3.49 -16.58
CA ARG A 82 26.44 -2.11 -17.07
C ARG A 82 27.18 -1.15 -16.16
N GLU A 83 26.98 -1.28 -14.86
CA GLU A 83 27.68 -0.49 -13.84
C GLU A 83 29.19 -0.68 -13.94
N ALA A 84 29.69 -1.93 -14.00
CA ALA A 84 31.11 -2.19 -14.19
C ALA A 84 31.66 -1.58 -15.49
N GLY A 85 30.88 -1.61 -16.58
CA GLY A 85 31.24 -0.97 -17.84
C GLY A 85 31.31 0.56 -17.75
N VAL A 86 30.35 1.17 -17.04
CA VAL A 86 30.34 2.62 -16.79
C VAL A 86 31.55 3.02 -15.94
N VAL A 87 31.81 2.34 -14.83
CA VAL A 87 32.96 2.60 -13.95
C VAL A 87 34.28 2.45 -14.71
N ALA A 88 34.43 1.43 -15.56
CA ALA A 88 35.63 1.26 -16.38
C ALA A 88 35.82 2.41 -17.38
N ASN A 89 34.74 2.87 -18.03
CA ASN A 89 34.78 3.99 -18.96
C ASN A 89 35.07 5.32 -18.24
N GLU A 90 34.46 5.55 -17.08
CA GLU A 90 34.74 6.70 -16.21
C GLU A 90 36.21 6.73 -15.80
N GLN A 91 36.75 5.60 -15.35
CA GLN A 91 38.17 5.52 -14.96
C GLN A 91 39.10 5.77 -16.16
N ALA A 92 38.79 5.20 -17.33
CA ALA A 92 39.59 5.42 -18.55
C ALA A 92 39.57 6.90 -18.96
N THR A 93 38.41 7.55 -18.97
CA THR A 93 38.29 8.97 -19.30
C THR A 93 39.01 9.85 -18.28
N LEU A 94 38.92 9.56 -16.98
CA LEU A 94 39.65 10.26 -15.94
C LEU A 94 41.17 10.19 -16.13
N VAL A 95 41.72 9.01 -16.44
CA VAL A 95 43.15 8.84 -16.73
C VAL A 95 43.57 9.70 -17.92
N THR A 96 42.82 9.65 -19.04
CA THR A 96 43.15 10.47 -20.22
C THR A 96 43.10 11.98 -19.95
N LEU A 97 42.20 12.43 -19.07
CA LEU A 97 42.12 13.84 -18.66
C LEU A 97 43.30 14.23 -17.77
N GLN A 98 43.72 13.34 -16.85
CA GLN A 98 44.90 13.55 -16.02
C GLN A 98 46.18 13.62 -16.86
N GLU A 99 46.36 12.71 -17.82
CA GLU A 99 47.50 12.75 -18.74
C GLU A 99 47.56 14.05 -19.54
N LYS A 100 46.41 14.51 -20.07
CA LYS A 100 46.33 15.80 -20.77
C LYS A 100 46.68 16.96 -19.86
N ARG A 101 46.14 17.00 -18.64
CA ARG A 101 46.45 18.03 -17.64
C ARG A 101 47.95 18.06 -17.37
N ASP A 102 48.56 16.90 -17.12
CA ASP A 102 49.98 16.81 -16.78
C ASP A 102 50.88 17.24 -17.95
N ALA A 103 50.49 16.92 -19.19
CA ALA A 103 51.16 17.41 -20.39
C ALA A 103 51.08 18.95 -20.54
N TYR A 104 49.91 19.56 -20.29
CA TYR A 104 49.76 21.02 -20.31
C TYR A 104 50.58 21.70 -19.19
N VAL A 105 50.54 21.15 -17.98
CA VAL A 105 51.33 21.67 -16.85
C VAL A 105 52.82 21.61 -17.17
N PHE A 106 53.30 20.49 -17.72
CA PHE A 106 54.69 20.35 -18.15
C PHE A 106 55.09 21.36 -19.23
N ALA A 107 54.22 21.62 -20.21
CA ALA A 107 54.46 22.64 -21.22
C ALA A 107 54.56 24.06 -20.61
N ILE A 108 53.70 24.38 -19.65
CA ILE A 108 53.73 25.66 -18.93
C ILE A 108 55.03 25.79 -18.13
N THR A 109 55.41 24.78 -17.36
CA THR A 109 56.64 24.82 -16.54
C THR A 109 57.88 24.98 -17.41
N ASN A 110 57.96 24.27 -18.54
CA ASN A 110 59.08 24.41 -19.47
C ASN A 110 59.12 25.80 -20.11
N ALA A 111 57.97 26.38 -20.46
CA ALA A 111 57.90 27.74 -21.01
C ALA A 111 58.37 28.79 -19.99
N LEU A 112 57.95 28.66 -18.73
CA LEU A 112 58.39 29.52 -17.63
C LEU A 112 59.88 29.38 -17.34
N GLU A 113 60.40 28.15 -17.31
CA GLU A 113 61.83 27.90 -17.09
C GLU A 113 62.68 28.46 -18.23
N LYS A 114 62.19 28.37 -19.47
CA LYS A 114 62.84 29.01 -20.63
C LYS A 114 62.84 30.53 -20.50
N HIS A 115 61.72 31.14 -20.07
CA HIS A 115 61.63 32.59 -19.83
C HIS A 115 62.60 33.06 -18.72
N MET A 116 62.73 32.28 -17.65
CA MET A 116 63.66 32.56 -16.55
C MET A 116 65.13 32.43 -16.98
N LYS A 117 65.47 31.45 -17.82
CA LYS A 117 66.83 31.27 -18.38
C LYS A 117 67.19 32.35 -19.41
N SER A 118 66.22 32.88 -20.16
CA SER A 118 66.43 34.03 -21.06
C SER A 118 66.47 35.39 -20.37
N SER A 119 66.08 35.47 -19.08
CA SER A 119 66.11 36.71 -18.28
C SER A 119 67.46 36.99 -17.60
N SER A 120 68.49 36.15 -17.80
CA SER A 120 69.81 36.27 -17.17
C SER A 120 70.90 36.75 -18.14
N GLN A 121 70.64 37.84 -18.86
CA GLN A 121 71.65 38.79 -19.40
C GLN A 121 71.07 40.21 -19.24
N GLN A 122 71.87 41.14 -18.70
CA GLN A 122 71.47 42.29 -17.86
C GLN A 122 71.23 43.62 -18.67
N PRO A 123 71.12 44.82 -18.03
CA PRO A 123 69.93 45.69 -17.94
C PRO A 123 69.98 47.00 -18.79
N ALA A 124 68.84 47.70 -18.95
CA ALA A 124 68.70 49.17 -18.83
C ALA A 124 67.30 49.68 -19.26
N ASP A 125 66.75 50.54 -18.41
CA ASP A 125 65.68 51.54 -18.54
C ASP A 125 64.98 51.78 -19.88
N ILE A 126 63.63 51.90 -19.85
CA ILE A 126 62.84 53.04 -20.35
C ILE A 126 61.38 52.95 -19.84
N ASN A 127 61.08 53.90 -18.95
CA ASN A 127 59.90 54.75 -18.80
C ASN A 127 58.53 54.44 -19.49
N CYS A 128 57.50 54.43 -18.63
CA CYS A 128 56.17 55.09 -18.69
C CYS A 128 55.09 54.81 -19.76
N ASN A 129 53.90 54.54 -19.20
CA ASN A 129 52.56 55.10 -19.49
C ASN A 129 51.63 54.45 -20.54
N LEU A 130 50.47 54.05 -19.99
CA LEU A 130 49.10 54.46 -20.35
C LEU A 130 48.59 54.26 -21.78
N ASP A 131 47.59 53.37 -21.93
CA ASP A 131 46.25 53.63 -22.51
C ASP A 131 45.53 52.26 -22.55
N SER A 132 44.44 52.03 -21.81
CA SER A 132 43.05 52.39 -22.11
C SER A 132 42.58 52.07 -23.53
N VAL A 133 41.33 51.58 -23.59
CA VAL A 133 40.44 51.35 -24.76
C VAL A 133 40.35 49.89 -25.19
N GLU A 134 39.30 49.12 -24.84
CA GLU A 134 37.87 49.14 -25.25
C GLU A 134 37.54 48.38 -26.55
N LEU A 135 36.38 47.71 -26.48
CA LEU A 135 35.47 47.22 -27.55
C LEU A 135 35.93 46.01 -28.40
N SER A 136 35.23 44.87 -28.32
CA SER A 136 34.02 44.51 -29.10
C SER A 136 34.29 44.46 -30.62
N SER A 137 33.98 43.41 -31.37
CA SER A 137 32.64 42.91 -31.71
C SER A 137 32.83 41.65 -32.56
N VAL A 138 32.10 40.56 -32.30
CA VAL A 138 30.94 40.09 -33.08
C VAL A 138 31.20 39.91 -34.58
N GLU A 139 31.10 38.66 -35.06
CA GLU A 139 30.23 38.33 -36.19
C GLU A 139 29.79 36.85 -36.14
N LYS A 140 28.48 36.66 -36.34
CA LYS A 140 27.72 35.41 -36.49
C LYS A 140 26.74 35.66 -37.67
N PRO A 141 25.84 34.71 -37.97
CA PRO A 141 25.82 33.61 -38.95
C PRO A 141 25.18 34.04 -40.31
N PRO A 142 24.70 33.15 -41.22
CA PRO A 142 23.29 32.66 -41.15
C PRO A 142 23.05 31.22 -41.72
N ASP A 143 22.17 30.43 -41.10
CA ASP A 143 20.81 30.01 -41.56
C ASP A 143 20.86 28.71 -42.43
N SER A 144 19.89 27.78 -42.46
CA SER A 144 18.46 27.89 -42.25
C SER A 144 17.82 26.48 -42.12
N VAL A 145 16.66 26.42 -41.44
CA VAL A 145 15.47 25.58 -41.73
C VAL A 145 15.54 24.07 -41.40
N ALA A 146 14.50 23.38 -40.95
CA ALA A 146 13.27 23.64 -40.20
C ALA A 146 12.58 22.28 -40.00
N THR A 147 11.76 22.17 -38.95
CA THR A 147 10.54 21.33 -38.89
C THR A 147 10.70 19.80 -38.91
N LYS A 148 10.41 19.17 -37.77
CA LYS A 148 9.15 18.43 -37.60
C LYS A 148 8.96 17.98 -36.14
N ASN A 149 7.97 18.60 -35.51
CA ASN A 149 7.25 18.07 -34.36
C ASN A 149 6.58 16.74 -34.75
N ILE A 150 6.75 15.70 -33.93
CA ILE A 150 5.71 14.70 -33.67
C ILE A 150 5.75 14.41 -32.17
N SER A 151 4.84 15.10 -31.48
CA SER A 151 4.25 14.69 -30.22
C SER A 151 3.04 13.82 -30.58
N GLU A 152 2.98 12.62 -29.99
CA GLU A 152 1.83 11.71 -29.89
C GLU A 152 2.34 10.54 -29.02
N ASP A 153 1.66 9.93 -28.05
CA ASP A 153 0.41 10.20 -27.35
C ASP A 153 0.43 9.20 -26.16
N VAL A 154 0.66 9.69 -24.94
CA VAL A 154 0.10 9.05 -23.73
C VAL A 154 -0.45 10.18 -22.91
N LYS A 155 -1.70 10.51 -23.21
CA LYS A 155 -2.61 11.36 -22.46
C LYS A 155 -2.57 11.04 -20.95
N SER A 156 -1.66 11.65 -20.20
CA SER A 156 -1.83 11.87 -18.76
C SER A 156 -2.66 13.14 -18.60
N SER A 157 -3.97 12.96 -18.68
CA SER A 157 -4.92 14.00 -18.31
C SER A 157 -4.85 14.21 -16.79
N PHE A 158 -3.91 15.02 -16.32
CA PHE A 158 -4.01 15.66 -15.00
C PHE A 158 -4.06 17.17 -15.21
N GLU A 159 -5.11 17.59 -15.90
CA GLU A 159 -5.62 18.95 -15.71
C GLU A 159 -6.08 19.06 -14.26
N ASN A 160 -5.79 20.22 -13.67
CA ASN A 160 -6.18 20.69 -12.36
C ASN A 160 -7.71 20.92 -12.31
N GLY A 161 -8.46 19.85 -12.60
CA GLY A 161 -9.91 19.81 -12.63
C GLY A 161 -10.44 19.77 -11.21
N ASN A 162 -11.38 20.65 -10.94
CA ASN A 162 -12.17 20.64 -9.72
C ASN A 162 -12.95 19.30 -9.66
N PHE A 163 -12.35 18.25 -9.10
CA PHE A 163 -12.96 16.94 -8.87
C PHE A 163 -14.03 17.09 -7.80
N LYS A 164 -15.21 17.55 -8.22
CA LYS A 164 -16.40 17.62 -7.38
C LYS A 164 -16.93 16.20 -7.25
N VAL A 165 -17.15 15.73 -6.02
CA VAL A 165 -17.89 14.48 -5.73
C VAL A 165 -19.20 14.53 -6.52
N ARG A 166 -19.38 13.63 -7.48
CA ARG A 166 -20.46 13.69 -8.47
C ARG A 166 -21.59 12.72 -8.18
N SER A 167 -21.33 11.63 -7.46
CA SER A 167 -22.30 10.54 -7.32
C SER A 167 -22.90 10.46 -5.90
N TYR A 168 -22.18 10.91 -4.88
CA TYR A 168 -22.60 10.77 -3.48
C TYR A 168 -22.65 12.11 -2.72
N PRO A 169 -23.73 12.90 -2.86
CA PRO A 169 -23.88 14.18 -2.13
C PRO A 169 -23.96 13.97 -0.61
N GLN A 170 -24.46 12.82 -0.15
CA GLN A 170 -24.49 12.48 1.26
C GLN A 170 -23.09 12.24 1.84
N LEU A 171 -22.17 11.67 1.05
CA LEU A 171 -20.77 11.46 1.45
C LEU A 171 -20.08 12.80 1.72
N LEU A 172 -20.29 13.79 0.83
CA LEU A 172 -19.81 15.16 1.03
C LEU A 172 -20.33 15.74 2.35
N LYS A 173 -21.65 15.65 2.57
CA LYS A 173 -22.29 16.21 3.76
C LYS A 173 -21.71 15.61 5.05
N LEU A 174 -21.52 14.29 5.10
CA LEU A 174 -20.93 13.62 6.25
C LEU A 174 -19.48 14.10 6.53
N CYS A 175 -18.69 14.33 5.48
CA CYS A 175 -17.36 14.90 5.63
C CYS A 175 -17.39 16.36 6.10
N GLU A 176 -18.28 17.19 5.55
CA GLU A 176 -18.46 18.60 5.96
C GLU A 176 -18.88 18.72 7.43
N GLU A 177 -19.77 17.83 7.88
CA GLU A 177 -20.27 17.78 9.26
C GLU A 177 -19.28 17.14 10.24
N MET A 178 -18.13 16.63 9.76
CA MET A 178 -17.14 15.88 10.55
C MET A 178 -17.76 14.65 11.26
N ASP A 179 -18.74 14.00 10.63
CA ASP A 179 -19.44 12.84 11.19
C ASP A 179 -18.71 11.52 10.84
N SER A 180 -17.79 11.11 11.71
CA SER A 180 -17.00 9.88 11.53
C SER A 180 -17.87 8.60 11.59
N GLU A 181 -18.82 8.53 12.52
CA GLU A 181 -19.68 7.36 12.71
C GLU A 181 -20.65 7.19 11.53
N GLY A 182 -21.28 8.29 11.10
CA GLY A 182 -22.14 8.33 9.92
C GLY A 182 -21.37 7.99 8.64
N LEU A 183 -20.12 8.45 8.52
CA LEU A 183 -19.23 8.09 7.40
C LEU A 183 -18.93 6.58 7.35
N LEU A 184 -18.55 5.99 8.48
CA LEU A 184 -18.29 4.55 8.59
C LEU A 184 -19.54 3.73 8.23
N LYS A 185 -20.70 4.13 8.77
CA LYS A 185 -21.98 3.48 8.49
C LYS A 185 -22.36 3.60 7.02
N PHE A 186 -22.25 4.79 6.44
CA PHE A 186 -22.55 5.05 5.03
C PHE A 186 -21.71 4.17 4.10
N ILE A 187 -20.41 4.02 4.37
CA ILE A 187 -19.54 3.15 3.58
C ILE A 187 -19.96 1.67 3.74
N SER A 188 -20.26 1.25 4.97
CA SER A 188 -20.71 -0.13 5.23
C SER A 188 -22.04 -0.46 4.56
N ASP A 189 -22.97 0.49 4.47
CA ASP A 189 -24.27 0.30 3.81
C ASP A 189 -24.13 0.24 2.28
N ASN A 190 -23.06 0.81 1.72
CA ASN A 190 -22.81 0.90 0.28
C ASN A 190 -21.72 -0.07 -0.24
N ARG A 191 -21.48 -1.20 0.45
CA ARG A 191 -20.44 -2.20 0.10
C ARG A 191 -20.41 -2.63 -1.37
N LYS A 192 -21.56 -2.70 -2.06
CA LYS A 192 -21.62 -3.09 -3.49
C LYS A 192 -20.98 -2.06 -4.43
N ASN A 193 -20.91 -0.80 -3.98
CA ASN A 193 -20.39 0.32 -4.75
C ASN A 193 -19.03 0.79 -4.23
N LEU A 194 -18.32 -0.04 -3.45
CA LEU A 194 -17.09 0.35 -2.76
C LEU A 194 -16.00 0.85 -3.72
N ALA A 195 -15.89 0.27 -4.92
CA ALA A 195 -14.92 0.72 -5.92
C ALA A 195 -15.16 2.17 -6.36
N ALA A 196 -16.41 2.54 -6.65
CA ALA A 196 -16.77 3.91 -7.00
C ALA A 196 -16.62 4.86 -5.80
N LEU A 197 -16.94 4.38 -4.59
CA LEU A 197 -16.75 5.16 -3.36
C LEU A 197 -15.27 5.46 -3.10
N LYS A 198 -14.37 4.49 -3.28
CA LYS A 198 -12.92 4.68 -3.10
C LYS A 198 -12.36 5.82 -3.97
N GLU A 199 -12.90 6.03 -5.17
CA GLU A 199 -12.49 7.14 -6.05
C GLU A 199 -13.03 8.50 -5.61
N GLU A 200 -14.20 8.55 -4.95
CA GLU A 200 -14.83 9.80 -4.51
C GLU A 200 -14.45 10.23 -3.09
N ILE A 201 -14.16 9.27 -2.19
CA ILE A 201 -13.83 9.53 -0.78
C ILE A 201 -12.67 10.50 -0.60
N PRO A 202 -11.52 10.39 -1.30
CA PRO A 202 -10.41 11.33 -1.12
C PRO A 202 -10.85 12.79 -1.34
N TRP A 203 -11.69 13.03 -2.34
CA TRP A 203 -12.18 14.37 -2.68
C TRP A 203 -13.27 14.84 -1.71
N ALA A 204 -14.12 13.92 -1.23
CA ALA A 204 -15.09 14.23 -0.19
C ALA A 204 -14.41 14.63 1.13
N LEU A 205 -13.35 13.92 1.50
CA LEU A 205 -12.55 14.24 2.70
C LEU A 205 -12.00 15.66 2.65
N LYS A 206 -11.65 16.18 1.46
CA LYS A 206 -11.18 17.57 1.30
C LYS A 206 -12.23 18.63 1.69
N ALA A 207 -13.53 18.30 1.68
CA ALA A 207 -14.59 19.21 2.11
C ALA A 207 -14.71 19.33 3.65
N SER A 208 -14.12 18.38 4.38
CA SER A 208 -14.10 18.41 5.84
C SER A 208 -13.21 19.52 6.39
N ALA A 209 -13.54 20.03 7.58
CA ALA A 209 -12.72 21.04 8.25
C ALA A 209 -11.31 20.53 8.59
N SER A 210 -11.17 19.23 8.87
CA SER A 210 -9.88 18.58 9.06
C SER A 210 -9.94 17.11 8.61
N PRO A 211 -9.46 16.79 7.39
CA PRO A 211 -9.50 15.43 6.84
C PRO A 211 -8.75 14.42 7.71
N THR A 212 -7.58 14.81 8.22
CA THR A 212 -6.75 13.96 9.08
C THR A 212 -7.46 13.67 10.41
N ARG A 213 -8.08 14.68 11.03
CA ARG A 213 -8.81 14.50 12.27
C ARG A 213 -10.02 13.59 12.11
N LEU A 214 -10.80 13.78 11.04
CA LEU A 214 -11.96 12.95 10.71
C LEU A 214 -11.57 11.47 10.54
N VAL A 215 -10.47 11.21 9.84
CA VAL A 215 -9.95 9.85 9.64
C VAL A 215 -9.51 9.23 10.95
N LEU A 216 -8.80 9.98 11.82
CA LEU A 216 -8.41 9.50 13.14
C LEU A 216 -9.63 9.22 14.05
N GLU A 217 -10.68 10.04 13.97
CA GLU A 217 -11.95 9.81 14.68
C GLU A 217 -12.68 8.58 14.16
N SER A 218 -12.52 8.26 12.87
CA SER A 218 -13.06 7.03 12.27
C SER A 218 -12.32 5.76 12.68
N LEU A 219 -11.20 5.87 13.42
CA LEU A 219 -10.48 4.71 13.99
C LEU A 219 -11.04 4.30 15.36
N GLU A 220 -11.94 5.10 15.93
CA GLU A 220 -12.63 4.74 17.16
C GLU A 220 -13.40 3.44 16.96
N GLY A 221 -13.24 2.50 17.89
CA GLY A 221 -13.88 1.19 17.81
C GLY A 221 -13.12 0.11 17.03
N PHE A 222 -11.97 0.41 16.41
CA PHE A 222 -11.20 -0.57 15.62
C PHE A 222 -10.80 -1.84 16.42
N TYR A 223 -10.49 -1.65 17.70
CA TYR A 223 -10.17 -2.71 18.66
C TYR A 223 -11.29 -2.98 19.68
N LEU A 224 -12.54 -2.56 19.44
CA LEU A 224 -13.65 -2.93 20.33
C LEU A 224 -13.82 -4.46 20.31
N SER A 225 -13.26 -5.09 21.34
CA SER A 225 -13.44 -6.51 21.65
C SER A 225 -14.51 -6.59 22.73
N GLU A 226 -15.76 -6.68 22.31
CA GLU A 226 -16.81 -7.08 23.23
C GLU A 226 -16.78 -8.60 23.35
N VAL A 227 -16.72 -9.09 24.60
CA VAL A 227 -16.84 -10.47 25.08
C VAL A 227 -17.35 -11.46 24.04
N PRO A 228 -16.70 -12.64 23.84
CA PRO A 228 -17.12 -13.61 22.84
C PRO A 228 -18.56 -14.05 23.11
N HIS A 229 -19.49 -13.46 22.35
CA HIS A 229 -20.87 -13.88 22.32
C HIS A 229 -21.06 -14.78 21.10
N VAL A 230 -21.79 -15.88 21.30
CA VAL A 230 -21.86 -17.08 20.44
C VAL A 230 -22.46 -16.85 19.04
N ASP A 231 -22.63 -15.60 18.58
CA ASP A 231 -23.23 -15.27 17.28
C ASP A 231 -22.18 -14.74 16.29
N GLY A 232 -21.79 -15.58 15.32
CA GLY A 232 -20.82 -15.25 14.26
C GLY A 232 -21.21 -14.09 13.34
N LYS A 233 -22.40 -13.50 13.51
CA LYS A 233 -22.78 -12.24 12.86
C LYS A 233 -22.01 -11.03 13.39
N LYS A 234 -21.57 -11.04 14.66
CA LYS A 234 -20.90 -9.89 15.29
C LYS A 234 -19.45 -9.70 14.82
N ASP A 235 -18.75 -10.81 14.54
CA ASP A 235 -17.37 -10.79 14.01
C ASP A 235 -17.30 -10.22 12.59
N SER A 236 -18.32 -10.49 11.76
CA SER A 236 -18.43 -9.94 10.40
C SER A 236 -18.56 -8.41 10.39
N ASN A 237 -19.23 -7.85 11.40
CA ASN A 237 -19.39 -6.40 11.54
C ASN A 237 -18.07 -5.73 11.93
N LEU A 238 -17.33 -6.32 12.88
CA LEU A 238 -16.01 -5.81 13.29
C LEU A 238 -14.98 -5.91 12.14
N LEU A 239 -14.98 -7.01 11.38
CA LEU A 239 -14.14 -7.14 10.18
C LEU A 239 -14.51 -6.10 9.11
N GLY A 240 -15.80 -5.83 8.92
CA GLY A 240 -16.28 -4.78 8.03
C GLY A 240 -15.83 -3.38 8.46
N LEU A 241 -15.90 -3.08 9.77
CA LEU A 241 -15.42 -1.85 10.36
C LEU A 241 -13.91 -1.67 10.10
N ARG A 242 -13.10 -2.67 10.45
CA ARG A 242 -11.64 -2.64 10.25
C ARG A 242 -11.25 -2.38 8.80
N ARG A 243 -11.88 -3.06 7.85
CA ARG A 243 -11.67 -2.84 6.40
C ARG A 243 -12.03 -1.41 5.99
N THR A 244 -13.10 -0.85 6.57
CA THR A 244 -13.54 0.52 6.30
C THR A 244 -12.55 1.54 6.84
N CYS A 245 -12.07 1.37 8.08
CA CYS A 245 -11.04 2.22 8.68
C CYS A 245 -9.74 2.22 7.84
N ILE A 246 -9.28 1.03 7.42
CA ILE A 246 -8.10 0.89 6.56
C ILE A 246 -8.30 1.65 5.24
N MET A 247 -9.43 1.44 4.58
CA MET A 247 -9.74 2.13 3.33
C MET A 247 -9.76 3.66 3.50
N LEU A 248 -10.31 4.17 4.60
CA LEU A 248 -10.33 5.61 4.88
C LEU A 248 -8.91 6.16 5.04
N MET A 249 -8.03 5.45 5.76
CA MET A 249 -6.62 5.82 5.85
C MET A 249 -5.92 5.76 4.48
N GLU A 250 -6.30 4.83 3.59
CA GLU A 250 -5.72 4.74 2.23
C GLU A 250 -6.13 5.94 1.38
N CYS A 251 -7.42 6.28 1.41
CA CYS A 251 -7.97 7.43 0.71
C CYS A 251 -7.37 8.74 1.23
N HIS A 252 -7.12 8.84 2.54
CA HIS A 252 -6.43 9.97 3.14
C HIS A 252 -4.98 10.07 2.69
N SER A 253 -4.24 8.95 2.67
CA SER A 253 -2.86 8.90 2.16
C SER A 253 -2.79 9.32 0.69
N PHE A 254 -3.74 8.84 -0.13
CA PHE A 254 -3.89 9.28 -1.52
C PHE A 254 -4.16 10.79 -1.61
N LEU A 255 -5.09 11.32 -0.81
CA LEU A 255 -5.38 12.75 -0.76
C LEU A 255 -4.13 13.57 -0.40
N LEU A 256 -3.39 13.15 0.63
CA LEU A 256 -2.16 13.82 1.06
C LEU A 256 -1.08 13.79 -0.04
N SER A 257 -0.92 12.66 -0.72
CA SER A 257 0.07 12.52 -1.80
C SER A 257 -0.24 13.39 -3.02
N ASN A 258 -1.52 13.69 -3.25
CA ASN A 258 -1.98 14.58 -4.32
C ASN A 258 -2.01 16.06 -3.91
N LEU A 259 -1.86 16.38 -2.62
CA LEU A 259 -1.74 17.75 -2.15
C LEU A 259 -0.27 18.19 -2.19
N GLY A 260 -0.02 19.42 -2.67
CA GLY A 260 1.32 20.01 -2.58
C GLY A 260 1.77 20.19 -1.13
N MET A 261 3.08 20.11 -0.89
CA MET A 261 3.70 20.18 0.45
C MET A 261 3.22 21.36 1.32
N VAL A 262 2.94 22.51 0.71
CA VAL A 262 2.44 23.71 1.41
C VAL A 262 1.00 23.52 1.91
N SER A 263 0.15 22.83 1.14
CA SER A 263 -1.23 22.52 1.53
C SER A 263 -1.30 21.45 2.62
N ILE A 264 -0.35 20.52 2.64
CA ILE A 264 -0.24 19.48 3.68
C ILE A 264 0.03 20.13 5.05
N SER A 265 0.96 21.11 5.12
CA SER A 265 1.30 21.78 6.38
C SER A 265 0.12 22.57 6.98
N ALA A 266 -0.79 23.10 6.16
CA ALA A 266 -1.96 23.84 6.63
C ALA A 266 -3.07 22.91 7.20
N LEU A 267 -3.11 21.65 6.76
CA LEU A 267 -4.10 20.66 7.20
C LEU A 267 -3.68 19.91 8.48
N ILE A 268 -2.43 20.06 8.90
CA ILE A 268 -1.83 19.29 9.99
C ILE A 268 -1.40 20.23 11.11
N SER A 269 -2.24 20.31 12.14
CA SER A 269 -1.93 20.98 13.40
C SER A 269 -1.22 20.03 14.38
N GLU A 270 -0.49 20.58 15.36
CA GLU A 270 0.29 19.78 16.33
C GLU A 270 -0.62 18.88 17.19
N ASP A 271 -1.83 19.33 17.52
CA ASP A 271 -2.83 18.52 18.25
C ASP A 271 -3.23 17.24 17.49
N ILE A 272 -3.30 17.30 16.16
CA ILE A 272 -3.61 16.14 15.31
C ILE A 272 -2.47 15.12 15.36
N LYS A 273 -1.21 15.60 15.43
CA LYS A 273 -0.05 14.71 15.53
C LYS A 273 -0.04 13.98 16.86
N ASP A 274 -0.31 14.71 17.94
CA ASP A 274 -0.34 14.13 19.27
C ASP A 274 -1.51 13.14 19.40
N LYS A 275 -2.68 13.45 18.82
CA LYS A 275 -3.79 12.49 18.73
C LYS A 275 -3.39 11.21 17.98
N ALA A 276 -2.73 11.31 16.83
CA ALA A 276 -2.30 10.14 16.06
C ALA A 276 -1.27 9.28 16.83
N LYS A 277 -0.34 9.90 17.56
CA LYS A 277 0.61 9.20 18.43
C LYS A 277 -0.10 8.49 19.58
N LEU A 278 -1.04 9.16 20.25
CA LEU A 278 -1.80 8.57 21.34
C LEU A 278 -2.57 7.32 20.90
N ILE A 279 -3.20 7.36 19.71
CA ILE A 279 -3.89 6.18 19.15
C ILE A 279 -2.87 5.06 18.89
N ALA A 280 -1.69 5.36 18.34
CA ALA A 280 -0.66 4.35 18.09
C ALA A 280 -0.12 3.74 19.40
N GLU A 281 0.09 4.55 20.43
CA GLU A 281 0.50 4.08 21.76
C GLU A 281 -0.56 3.20 22.42
N GLU A 282 -1.85 3.53 22.24
CA GLU A 282 -2.98 2.72 22.70
C GLU A 282 -3.09 1.38 21.94
N TRP A 283 -2.83 1.39 20.63
CA TRP A 283 -2.95 0.21 19.77
C TRP A 283 -1.80 -0.78 19.95
N LYS A 284 -0.60 -0.30 20.29
CA LYS A 284 0.60 -1.11 20.44
C LYS A 284 0.42 -2.31 21.39
N PRO A 285 0.02 -2.15 22.66
CA PRO A 285 -0.19 -3.30 23.56
C PRO A 285 -1.33 -4.21 23.11
N LYS A 286 -2.35 -3.68 22.41
CA LYS A 286 -3.44 -4.49 21.86
C LYS A 286 -2.94 -5.38 20.73
N LEU A 287 -2.07 -4.86 19.87
CA LEU A 287 -1.42 -5.65 18.83
C LEU A 287 -0.45 -6.69 19.41
N ASP A 288 0.36 -6.31 20.40
CA ASP A 288 1.31 -7.22 21.06
C ASP A 288 0.59 -8.37 21.81
N SER A 289 -0.65 -8.14 22.25
CA SER A 289 -1.49 -9.16 22.90
C SER A 289 -2.17 -10.14 21.94
N LEU A 290 -2.17 -9.85 20.63
CA LEU A 290 -2.73 -10.73 19.61
C LEU A 290 -1.73 -11.83 19.27
N ASP A 291 -2.21 -13.07 19.19
CA ASP A 291 -1.34 -14.20 18.84
C ASP A 291 -0.88 -14.07 17.38
N MET A 292 0.44 -14.15 17.18
CA MET A 292 1.11 -13.90 15.91
C MET A 292 1.21 -15.16 15.04
N ASP A 293 0.57 -16.26 15.45
CA ASP A 293 0.50 -17.44 14.59
C ASP A 293 -0.17 -17.09 13.26
N ALA A 294 0.43 -17.53 12.15
CA ALA A 294 -0.02 -17.20 10.78
C ALA A 294 -1.45 -17.69 10.48
N SER A 295 -2.01 -18.53 11.36
CA SER A 295 -3.37 -19.04 11.32
C SER A 295 -4.43 -18.11 11.93
N SER A 296 -4.04 -17.09 12.72
CA SER A 296 -4.96 -16.30 13.55
C SER A 296 -5.74 -15.20 12.80
N GLY A 297 -5.30 -14.81 11.60
CA GLY A 297 -6.02 -13.85 10.75
C GLY A 297 -5.85 -12.37 11.11
N ASN A 298 -4.94 -12.02 12.04
CA ASN A 298 -4.72 -10.65 12.57
C ASN A 298 -3.97 -9.69 11.61
N SER A 299 -4.03 -9.97 10.31
CA SER A 299 -3.31 -9.19 9.27
C SER A 299 -3.85 -7.76 9.11
N LEU A 300 -5.13 -7.52 9.42
CA LEU A 300 -5.75 -6.21 9.29
C LEU A 300 -5.28 -5.26 10.41
N GLU A 301 -5.08 -5.79 11.62
CA GLU A 301 -4.57 -5.06 12.78
C GLU A 301 -3.13 -4.60 12.54
N ALA A 302 -2.28 -5.50 12.06
CA ALA A 302 -0.91 -5.15 11.68
C ALA A 302 -0.87 -4.12 10.55
N HIS A 303 -1.68 -4.29 9.50
CA HIS A 303 -1.76 -3.35 8.38
C HIS A 303 -2.24 -1.97 8.81
N ALA A 304 -3.32 -1.89 9.60
CA ALA A 304 -3.85 -0.64 10.10
C ALA A 304 -2.85 0.08 11.01
N PHE A 305 -2.15 -0.66 11.87
CA PHE A 305 -1.12 -0.10 12.75
C PHE A 305 0.06 0.47 11.94
N LEU A 306 0.54 -0.24 10.93
CA LEU A 306 1.59 0.26 10.03
C LEU A 306 1.15 1.53 9.29
N GLN A 307 -0.10 1.59 8.86
CA GLN A 307 -0.64 2.75 8.17
C GLN A 307 -0.77 3.97 9.08
N LEU A 308 -1.15 3.77 10.34
CA LEU A 308 -1.16 4.81 11.37
C LEU A 308 0.25 5.32 11.67
N LEU A 309 1.25 4.43 11.75
CA LEU A 309 2.65 4.82 11.92
C LEU A 309 3.17 5.60 10.72
N LEU A 310 2.82 5.19 9.49
CA LEU A 310 3.16 5.93 8.28
C LEU A 310 2.59 7.35 8.33
N LEU A 311 1.35 7.50 8.77
CA LEU A 311 0.74 8.81 8.98
C LEU A 311 1.55 9.60 10.01
N VAL A 312 1.80 9.09 11.21
CA VAL A 312 2.60 9.77 12.26
C VAL A 312 3.98 10.19 11.75
N LEU A 313 4.68 9.33 11.00
CA LEU A 313 5.98 9.63 10.41
C LEU A 313 5.89 10.75 9.37
N LEU A 314 4.87 10.74 8.51
CA LEU A 314 4.62 11.81 7.56
C LEU A 314 4.32 13.13 8.28
N LEU A 315 3.49 13.10 9.34
CA LEU A 315 3.17 14.27 10.16
C LEU A 315 4.42 14.86 10.86
N THR A 316 5.39 14.02 11.22
CA THR A 316 6.63 14.44 11.91
C THR A 316 7.73 14.89 10.94
N SER A 317 7.91 14.21 9.82
CA SER A 317 8.92 14.53 8.79
C SER A 317 8.70 15.90 8.13
N MET A 318 7.43 16.32 7.97
CA MET A 318 7.06 17.65 7.45
C MET A 318 7.61 18.83 8.27
N LYS A 319 8.05 18.62 9.52
CA LYS A 319 8.64 19.67 10.38
C LYS A 319 10.12 19.90 10.12
N ASN A 320 10.85 18.88 9.65
CA ASN A 320 12.30 18.94 9.46
C ASN A 320 12.71 19.67 8.17
N ASN A 321 11.81 19.77 7.19
CA ASN A 321 12.06 20.48 5.93
C ASN A 321 11.84 22.02 5.99
N PHE A 322 11.39 22.56 7.13
CA PHE A 322 11.13 24.00 7.32
C PHE A 322 12.01 24.64 8.40
N ARG A 323 13.11 23.99 8.78
CA ARG A 323 14.09 24.52 9.75
C ARG A 323 15.49 24.75 9.18
N GLY A 324 15.61 24.82 7.85
CA GLY A 324 16.80 25.22 7.11
C GLY A 324 16.66 26.62 6.55
#